data_AF-A0A7V4GA03-F1
#
_entry.id   AF-A0A7V4GA03-F1
#
_cell.length_a   1.000
_cell.length_b   1.000
_cell.length_c   1.000
_cell.angle_alpha   90.00
_cell.angle_beta   90.00
_cell.angle_gamma   90.00
#
_symmetry.space_group_name_H-M   'P 1'
#
loop_
_entity.id
_entity.type
_entity.pdbx_description
1 polymer ?
#
loop_
_entity_poly.entity_id
_entity_poly.type
_entity_poly.pdbx_seq_one_letter_code
_entity_poly.pdbx_strand_id
1 'polypeptide(L)'
;MAKKQNSTPDEIDITMFEWVADGPLKTPEIPGCGGCHPGGGALELDRDGKRYDLTLKANPDLAKSLDGDYHKSAWDKSGVVEADCFICHLPNYQFGERNKQLKMWNFKWASTHASGIGQVTGFVKEGQTPKVTYNKRLFNEDGKIALDLAYPPPAENCNFCHGMSDLKKRGFSWNDRVNFDVHNSRGMNCAHCHPAIEDKKLKVTKTQHQLAKGDENVSTVRDDLDYVGMKTCEQCHQEGYMGAPRPKHLSIRPNHLDKLACEVCHIPALHRAAGTGFDVTTGAMVNVPTMVPAPGAQKMGEEFTWRPRYQRDKQGKLKPVNPLLPVFYTNKNKDGIYYPLFMREIKKAWEQAKEQLKPKNPNRPDLATDEQIKIMLTALGKALQGNKRFQAISPNLHKGGMIYSLNDKGEVVKAKDETWVGHLEGFNINHNVAPAALALGANGCGDCHSTEAHMFKGQIV
;
A
#
# COMPACT_ATOMS: atom_id res chain seq x y z
N MET A 1 -11.87 5.33 -4.60
CA MET A 1 -13.12 4.55 -4.50
C MET A 1 -14.31 5.45 -4.78
N ALA A 2 -15.27 4.99 -5.57
CA ALA A 2 -16.51 5.72 -5.84
C ALA A 2 -17.32 5.94 -4.55
N LYS A 3 -18.02 7.07 -4.47
CA LYS A 3 -19.04 7.30 -3.42
C LYS A 3 -20.18 6.32 -3.63
N LYS A 4 -21.00 6.11 -2.58
CA LYS A 4 -22.26 5.37 -2.74
C LYS A 4 -23.14 6.05 -3.78
N GLN A 5 -23.49 7.32 -3.56
CA GLN A 5 -24.33 8.07 -4.49
C GLN A 5 -23.47 9.00 -5.34
N ASN A 6 -23.61 8.88 -6.67
CA ASN A 6 -22.93 9.72 -7.65
C ASN A 6 -23.97 10.34 -8.59
N SER A 7 -23.73 11.57 -9.02
CA SER A 7 -24.64 12.32 -9.92
C SER A 7 -24.27 12.15 -11.39
N THR A 8 -23.04 11.74 -11.66
CA THR A 8 -22.50 11.55 -13.01
C THR A 8 -21.55 10.35 -13.05
N PRO A 9 -21.46 9.61 -14.16
CA PRO A 9 -20.40 8.60 -14.35
C PRO A 9 -18.98 9.14 -14.16
N ASP A 10 -18.76 10.43 -14.38
CA ASP A 10 -17.43 11.03 -14.25
C ASP A 10 -16.90 10.89 -12.81
N GLU A 11 -17.76 10.93 -11.79
CA GLU A 11 -17.42 10.81 -10.36
C GLU A 11 -16.99 9.39 -9.94
N ILE A 12 -17.31 8.38 -10.75
CA ILE A 12 -17.04 6.98 -10.42
C ILE A 12 -15.65 6.62 -10.92
N ASP A 13 -14.67 6.51 -10.01
CA ASP A 13 -13.34 6.04 -10.37
C ASP A 13 -13.27 4.52 -10.54
N ILE A 14 -13.42 3.86 -9.40
CA ILE A 14 -13.43 2.42 -9.24
C ILE A 14 -14.51 2.09 -8.21
N THR A 15 -15.40 1.17 -8.57
CA THR A 15 -16.45 0.65 -7.69
C THR A 15 -15.89 -0.37 -6.72
N MET A 16 -16.65 -0.72 -5.67
CA MET A 16 -16.25 -1.80 -4.77
C MET A 16 -16.05 -3.13 -5.52
N PHE A 17 -16.93 -3.42 -6.48
CA PHE A 17 -16.84 -4.62 -7.32
C PHE A 17 -15.54 -4.67 -8.14
N GLU A 18 -15.20 -3.57 -8.81
CA GLU A 18 -13.96 -3.47 -9.60
C GLU A 18 -12.72 -3.53 -8.71
N TRP A 19 -12.75 -2.92 -7.53
CA TRP A 19 -11.62 -2.94 -6.60
C TRP A 19 -11.31 -4.34 -6.05
N VAL A 20 -12.34 -5.16 -5.80
CA VAL A 20 -12.15 -6.58 -5.42
C VAL A 20 -11.46 -7.35 -6.55
N ALA A 21 -11.84 -7.08 -7.80
CA ALA A 21 -11.31 -7.75 -8.98
C ALA A 21 -10.05 -7.08 -9.58
N ASP A 22 -9.50 -6.06 -8.92
CA ASP A 22 -8.42 -5.24 -9.46
C ASP A 22 -7.09 -6.01 -9.59
N GLY A 23 -6.24 -5.54 -10.49
CA GLY A 23 -4.91 -6.06 -10.76
C GLY A 23 -4.72 -6.61 -12.17
N PRO A 24 -3.47 -6.94 -12.54
CA PRO A 24 -3.14 -7.35 -13.91
C PRO A 24 -3.75 -8.72 -14.25
N LEU A 25 -4.39 -8.81 -15.42
CA LEU A 25 -4.90 -10.07 -15.97
C LEU A 25 -3.79 -10.94 -16.61
N LYS A 26 -2.65 -10.34 -16.97
CA LYS A 26 -1.50 -11.07 -17.51
C LYS A 26 -0.75 -11.88 -16.44
N THR A 27 -0.87 -11.44 -15.18
CA THR A 27 -0.29 -12.08 -13.99
C THR A 27 -1.37 -12.16 -12.90
N PRO A 28 -2.43 -12.96 -13.13
CA PRO A 28 -3.61 -13.01 -12.28
C PRO A 28 -3.30 -13.43 -10.84
N GLU A 29 -2.19 -14.15 -10.62
CA GLU A 29 -1.70 -14.58 -9.31
C GLU A 29 -1.22 -13.45 -8.39
N ILE A 30 -0.77 -12.32 -8.96
CA ILE A 30 -0.29 -11.17 -8.17
C ILE A 30 -1.49 -10.41 -7.59
N PRO A 31 -1.57 -10.16 -6.27
CA PRO A 31 -2.72 -9.49 -5.68
C PRO A 31 -2.83 -8.03 -6.16
N GLY A 32 -4.05 -7.61 -6.52
CA GLY A 32 -4.45 -6.20 -6.45
C GLY A 32 -4.80 -5.81 -5.01
N CYS A 33 -5.24 -4.57 -4.78
CA CYS A 33 -5.60 -4.11 -3.43
C CYS A 33 -6.69 -4.98 -2.78
N GLY A 34 -7.74 -5.34 -3.51
CA GLY A 34 -8.81 -6.23 -3.02
C GLY A 34 -8.34 -7.66 -2.74
N GLY A 35 -7.38 -8.16 -3.51
CA GLY A 35 -6.79 -9.50 -3.33
C GLY A 35 -6.04 -9.68 -2.01
N CYS A 36 -5.61 -8.58 -1.39
CA CYS A 36 -4.98 -8.60 -0.07
C CYS A 36 -5.95 -8.40 1.10
N HIS A 37 -7.22 -8.11 0.84
CA HIS A 37 -8.23 -8.03 1.89
C HIS A 37 -8.76 -9.42 2.24
N PRO A 38 -8.97 -9.73 3.53
CA PRO A 38 -9.45 -11.04 3.98
C PRO A 38 -10.92 -11.31 3.64
N GLY A 39 -11.63 -10.38 3.00
CA GLY A 39 -13.08 -10.51 2.78
C GLY A 39 -13.90 -10.02 3.97
N GLY A 40 -15.21 -10.26 3.90
CA GLY A 40 -16.18 -9.73 4.86
C GLY A 40 -16.31 -8.21 4.78
N GLY A 41 -17.13 -7.64 5.66
CA GLY A 41 -17.30 -6.18 5.76
C GLY A 41 -17.65 -5.57 4.41
N ALA A 42 -16.83 -4.63 3.92
CA ALA A 42 -17.06 -3.92 2.66
C ALA A 42 -16.99 -4.80 1.39
N LEU A 43 -16.51 -6.05 1.49
CA LEU A 43 -16.50 -7.02 0.38
C LEU A 43 -17.73 -7.96 0.40
N GLU A 44 -18.54 -7.87 1.45
CA GLU A 44 -19.75 -8.68 1.66
C GLU A 44 -21.02 -7.81 1.71
N LEU A 45 -20.92 -6.66 2.38
CA LEU A 45 -22.02 -5.75 2.64
C LEU A 45 -21.78 -4.41 1.93
N ASP A 46 -22.85 -3.86 1.37
CA ASP A 46 -22.90 -2.49 0.90
C ASP A 46 -22.85 -1.49 2.06
N ARG A 47 -22.79 -0.20 1.75
CA ARG A 47 -22.69 0.86 2.77
C ARG A 47 -23.96 1.05 3.60
N ASP A 48 -25.06 0.37 3.28
CA ASP A 48 -26.28 0.30 4.08
C ASP A 48 -26.34 -0.99 4.93
N GLY A 49 -25.29 -1.81 4.90
CA GLY A 49 -25.20 -3.08 5.64
C GLY A 49 -25.94 -4.24 4.97
N LYS A 50 -26.31 -4.14 3.70
CA LYS A 50 -27.00 -5.20 2.95
C LYS A 50 -26.02 -6.01 2.12
N ARG A 51 -26.23 -7.32 2.05
CA ARG A 51 -25.35 -8.21 1.26
C ARG A 51 -25.48 -7.91 -0.24
N TYR A 52 -24.36 -7.68 -0.92
CA TYR A 52 -24.37 -7.19 -2.31
C TYR A 52 -25.08 -8.13 -3.29
N ASP A 53 -24.81 -9.44 -3.20
CA ASP A 53 -25.33 -10.45 -4.12
C ASP A 53 -26.85 -10.62 -4.01
N LEU A 54 -27.37 -10.65 -2.78
CA LEU A 54 -28.81 -10.70 -2.51
C LEU A 54 -29.51 -9.41 -2.96
N THR A 55 -28.91 -8.26 -2.69
CA THR A 55 -29.51 -6.96 -3.00
C THR A 55 -29.58 -6.71 -4.50
N LEU A 56 -28.49 -7.02 -5.24
CA LEU A 56 -28.47 -6.87 -6.69
C LEU A 56 -29.40 -7.87 -7.37
N LYS A 57 -29.49 -9.11 -6.86
CA LYS A 57 -30.45 -10.10 -7.37
C LYS A 57 -31.90 -9.65 -7.22
N ALA A 58 -32.24 -9.00 -6.10
CA ALA A 58 -33.57 -8.45 -5.87
C ALA A 58 -33.84 -7.18 -6.68
N ASN A 59 -32.81 -6.38 -6.97
CA ASN A 59 -32.93 -5.10 -7.67
C ASN A 59 -31.90 -4.96 -8.81
N PRO A 60 -32.07 -5.66 -9.95
CA PRO A 60 -31.05 -5.72 -11.00
C PRO A 60 -30.70 -4.37 -11.63
N ASP A 61 -31.61 -3.39 -11.61
CA ASP A 61 -31.36 -2.06 -12.16
C ASP A 61 -30.32 -1.25 -11.38
N LEU A 62 -29.96 -1.67 -10.16
CA LEU A 62 -28.83 -1.09 -9.42
C LEU A 62 -27.52 -1.19 -10.20
N ALA A 63 -27.32 -2.23 -11.01
CA ALA A 63 -26.14 -2.35 -11.88
C ALA A 63 -26.05 -1.28 -12.97
N LYS A 64 -27.19 -0.70 -13.36
CA LYS A 64 -27.27 0.41 -14.34
C LYS A 64 -27.29 1.77 -13.66
N SER A 65 -27.53 1.81 -12.34
CA SER A 65 -27.55 3.04 -11.55
C SER A 65 -26.15 3.64 -11.38
N LEU A 66 -26.06 4.85 -10.83
CA LEU A 66 -24.80 5.48 -10.44
C LEU A 66 -24.39 5.16 -8.99
N ASP A 67 -24.97 4.12 -8.39
CA ASP A 67 -24.56 3.68 -7.05
C ASP A 67 -23.17 3.04 -7.11
N GLY A 68 -22.15 3.60 -6.46
CA GLY A 68 -20.79 3.08 -6.49
C GLY A 68 -20.59 1.71 -5.83
N ASP A 69 -21.59 1.22 -5.10
CA ASP A 69 -21.66 -0.15 -4.57
C ASP A 69 -22.05 -1.16 -5.68
N TYR A 70 -22.83 -0.72 -6.69
CA TYR A 70 -23.47 -1.60 -7.67
C TYR A 70 -23.18 -1.27 -9.14
N HIS A 71 -22.74 -0.06 -9.49
CA HIS A 71 -22.58 0.40 -10.86
C HIS A 71 -21.70 -0.56 -11.67
N LYS A 72 -22.26 -1.11 -12.76
CA LYS A 72 -21.62 -2.11 -13.65
C LYS A 72 -21.09 -3.36 -12.93
N SER A 73 -21.59 -3.65 -11.74
CA SER A 73 -21.23 -4.85 -10.99
C SER A 73 -21.99 -6.09 -11.49
N ALA A 74 -21.48 -7.25 -11.11
CA ALA A 74 -22.14 -8.55 -11.33
C ALA A 74 -22.25 -9.34 -10.01
N TRP A 75 -22.50 -8.65 -8.88
CA TRP A 75 -22.60 -9.28 -7.56
C TRP A 75 -23.60 -10.45 -7.50
N ASP A 76 -24.72 -10.36 -8.22
CA ASP A 76 -25.76 -11.39 -8.34
C ASP A 76 -25.26 -12.70 -8.95
N LYS A 77 -24.17 -12.64 -9.74
CA LYS A 77 -23.53 -13.79 -10.41
C LYS A 77 -22.23 -14.20 -9.72
N SER A 78 -21.45 -13.22 -9.28
CA SER A 78 -20.15 -13.40 -8.62
C SER A 78 -20.26 -13.89 -7.18
N GLY A 79 -21.38 -13.60 -6.52
CA GLY A 79 -21.48 -13.62 -5.07
C GLY A 79 -20.55 -12.58 -4.44
N VAL A 80 -20.29 -12.73 -3.15
CA VAL A 80 -19.47 -11.83 -2.34
C VAL A 80 -18.19 -12.50 -1.86
N VAL A 81 -17.21 -11.72 -1.40
CA VAL A 81 -16.02 -12.27 -0.73
C VAL A 81 -16.28 -12.27 0.77
N GLU A 82 -16.70 -13.41 1.30
CA GLU A 82 -16.91 -13.62 2.74
C GLU A 82 -15.57 -13.57 3.51
N ALA A 83 -15.64 -13.41 4.83
CA ALA A 83 -14.45 -13.42 5.67
C ALA A 83 -13.69 -14.76 5.54
N ASP A 84 -12.44 -14.68 5.09
CA ASP A 84 -11.59 -15.81 4.76
C ASP A 84 -10.54 -16.02 5.85
N CYS A 85 -10.86 -16.85 6.84
CA CYS A 85 -9.93 -17.17 7.93
C CYS A 85 -8.64 -17.85 7.41
N PHE A 86 -8.71 -18.54 6.27
CA PHE A 86 -7.60 -19.33 5.73
C PHE A 86 -6.47 -18.45 5.20
N ILE A 87 -6.78 -17.23 4.77
CA ILE A 87 -5.79 -16.27 4.28
C ILE A 87 -4.70 -15.98 5.33
N CYS A 88 -5.03 -16.08 6.62
CA CYS A 88 -4.08 -15.92 7.71
C CYS A 88 -3.72 -17.27 8.33
N HIS A 89 -4.70 -18.13 8.60
CA HIS A 89 -4.49 -19.29 9.47
C HIS A 89 -4.16 -20.59 8.74
N LEU A 90 -4.42 -20.73 7.44
CA LEU A 90 -4.15 -21.99 6.74
C LEU A 90 -2.71 -21.99 6.21
N PRO A 91 -1.84 -22.90 6.66
CA PRO A 91 -0.53 -23.08 6.04
C PRO A 91 -0.67 -23.45 4.56
N ASN A 92 0.22 -22.92 3.71
CA ASN A 92 0.23 -23.18 2.26
C ASN A 92 -1.05 -22.76 1.52
N TYR A 93 -1.79 -21.78 2.03
CA TYR A 93 -2.95 -21.21 1.35
C TYR A 93 -2.56 -20.70 -0.06
N GLN A 94 -3.31 -21.10 -1.09
CA GLN A 94 -2.94 -20.83 -2.49
C GLN A 94 -3.42 -19.44 -2.93
N PHE A 95 -2.75 -18.39 -2.44
CA PHE A 95 -3.09 -17.00 -2.73
C PHE A 95 -3.17 -16.67 -4.22
N GLY A 96 -2.28 -17.24 -5.03
CA GLY A 96 -2.30 -17.04 -6.49
C GLY A 96 -3.62 -17.48 -7.11
N GLU A 97 -4.13 -18.64 -6.68
CA GLU A 97 -5.43 -19.15 -7.11
C GLU A 97 -6.57 -18.30 -6.57
N ARG A 98 -6.51 -17.82 -5.31
CA ARG A 98 -7.50 -16.87 -4.78
C ARG A 98 -7.59 -15.62 -5.67
N ASN A 99 -6.45 -14.99 -5.97
CA ASN A 99 -6.40 -13.76 -6.75
C ASN A 99 -6.92 -13.95 -8.17
N LYS A 100 -6.61 -15.11 -8.79
CA LYS A 100 -7.18 -15.49 -10.08
C LYS A 100 -8.70 -15.59 -10.03
N GLN A 101 -9.25 -16.26 -9.01
CA GLN A 101 -10.72 -16.34 -8.84
C GLN A 101 -11.35 -14.95 -8.67
N LEU A 102 -10.75 -14.06 -7.87
CA LEU A 102 -11.25 -12.69 -7.70
C LEU A 102 -11.22 -11.90 -9.02
N LYS A 103 -10.11 -11.89 -9.74
CA LYS A 103 -9.98 -11.17 -11.03
C LYS A 103 -10.93 -11.68 -12.12
N MET A 104 -11.32 -12.95 -12.01
CA MET A 104 -12.28 -13.62 -12.90
C MET A 104 -13.73 -13.60 -12.36
N TRP A 105 -13.98 -12.76 -11.35
CA TRP A 105 -15.30 -12.47 -10.77
C TRP A 105 -15.94 -13.65 -10.03
N ASN A 106 -15.15 -14.63 -9.58
CA ASN A 106 -15.61 -15.78 -8.80
C ASN A 106 -15.49 -15.53 -7.29
N PHE A 107 -16.06 -14.43 -6.80
CA PHE A 107 -15.87 -13.95 -5.42
C PHE A 107 -16.28 -14.99 -4.36
N LYS A 108 -17.47 -15.57 -4.50
CA LYS A 108 -18.00 -16.59 -3.57
C LYS A 108 -17.12 -17.85 -3.47
N TRP A 109 -16.35 -18.16 -4.51
CA TRP A 109 -15.65 -19.42 -4.63
C TRP A 109 -14.14 -19.31 -4.35
N ALA A 110 -13.63 -18.10 -4.20
CA ALA A 110 -12.20 -17.83 -4.10
C ALA A 110 -11.53 -18.61 -2.94
N SER A 111 -12.11 -18.56 -1.75
CA SER A 111 -11.58 -19.23 -0.56
C SER A 111 -11.64 -20.75 -0.65
N THR A 112 -12.72 -21.31 -1.21
CA THR A 112 -12.83 -22.76 -1.44
C THR A 112 -11.76 -23.27 -2.40
N HIS A 113 -11.47 -22.50 -3.44
CA HIS A 113 -10.43 -22.87 -4.41
C HIS A 113 -9.03 -22.80 -3.81
N ALA A 114 -8.72 -21.68 -3.17
CA ALA A 114 -7.39 -21.39 -2.66
C ALA A 114 -7.01 -22.24 -1.43
N SER A 115 -7.99 -22.68 -0.65
CA SER A 115 -7.76 -23.64 0.44
C SER A 115 -7.51 -25.07 -0.05
N GLY A 116 -7.78 -25.39 -1.32
CA GLY A 116 -7.72 -26.76 -1.84
C GLY A 116 -8.88 -27.65 -1.41
N ILE A 117 -9.88 -27.10 -0.70
CA ILE A 117 -11.08 -27.84 -0.28
C ILE A 117 -11.93 -28.25 -1.49
N GLY A 118 -11.93 -27.44 -2.55
CA GLY A 118 -12.58 -27.78 -3.81
C GLY A 118 -11.92 -27.12 -5.01
N GLN A 119 -12.06 -27.73 -6.18
CA GLN A 119 -11.67 -27.15 -7.45
C GLN A 119 -12.84 -26.39 -8.06
N VAL A 120 -12.60 -25.16 -8.53
CA VAL A 120 -13.62 -24.31 -9.14
C VAL A 120 -13.36 -24.25 -10.65
N THR A 121 -14.36 -24.63 -11.44
CA THR A 121 -14.32 -24.53 -12.90
C THR A 121 -15.32 -23.49 -13.39
N GLY A 122 -14.94 -22.80 -14.45
CA GLY A 122 -15.71 -21.74 -15.08
C GLY A 122 -15.62 -20.37 -14.39
N PHE A 123 -15.75 -19.31 -15.17
CA PHE A 123 -15.56 -17.94 -14.73
C PHE A 123 -16.76 -17.03 -15.02
N VAL A 124 -17.25 -16.33 -14.00
CA VAL A 124 -18.36 -15.38 -14.15
C VAL A 124 -18.02 -14.27 -15.15
N LYS A 125 -16.76 -13.82 -15.16
CA LYS A 125 -16.26 -12.82 -16.11
C LYS A 125 -16.36 -13.26 -17.58
N GLU A 126 -16.35 -14.57 -17.84
CA GLU A 126 -16.51 -15.17 -19.16
C GLU A 126 -17.97 -15.54 -19.47
N GLY A 127 -18.93 -15.11 -18.64
CA GLY A 127 -20.34 -15.46 -18.77
C GLY A 127 -20.68 -16.90 -18.38
N GLN A 128 -19.76 -17.62 -17.74
CA GLN A 128 -19.96 -19.00 -17.30
C GLN A 128 -20.52 -19.04 -15.87
N THR A 129 -21.14 -20.16 -15.51
CA THR A 129 -21.59 -20.43 -14.14
C THR A 129 -20.53 -21.29 -13.44
N PRO A 130 -19.87 -20.80 -12.38
CA PRO A 130 -18.86 -21.58 -11.69
C PRO A 130 -19.41 -22.85 -11.05
N LYS A 131 -18.64 -23.94 -11.11
CA LYS A 131 -18.95 -25.23 -10.50
C LYS A 131 -17.84 -25.67 -9.57
N VAL A 132 -18.20 -26.27 -8.44
CA VAL A 132 -17.26 -26.76 -7.42
C VAL A 132 -17.20 -28.28 -7.45
N THR A 133 -16.00 -28.81 -7.56
CA THR A 133 -15.70 -30.23 -7.32
C THR A 133 -14.93 -30.34 -6.01
N TYR A 134 -15.60 -30.80 -4.94
CA TYR A 134 -14.99 -30.93 -3.62
C TYR A 134 -13.99 -32.09 -3.53
N ASN A 135 -12.89 -31.86 -2.84
CA ASN A 135 -11.96 -32.93 -2.47
C ASN A 135 -12.54 -33.74 -1.31
N LYS A 136 -13.35 -34.75 -1.64
CA LYS A 136 -14.07 -35.58 -0.64
C LYS A 136 -13.17 -36.27 0.39
N ARG A 137 -11.86 -36.42 0.14
CA ARG A 137 -10.90 -37.00 1.09
C ARG A 137 -10.70 -36.15 2.34
N LEU A 138 -11.02 -34.85 2.27
CA LEU A 138 -10.93 -33.93 3.39
C LEU A 138 -12.16 -33.97 4.30
N PHE A 139 -13.24 -34.62 3.85
CA PHE A 139 -14.53 -34.63 4.51
C PHE A 139 -14.74 -35.95 5.24
N ASN A 140 -15.21 -35.86 6.48
CA ASN A 140 -15.77 -36.98 7.22
C ASN A 140 -17.13 -37.38 6.64
N GLU A 141 -17.66 -38.54 7.05
CA GLU A 141 -18.97 -39.03 6.61
C GLU A 141 -20.12 -38.07 6.95
N ASP A 142 -19.98 -37.27 8.02
CA ASP A 142 -20.94 -36.25 8.43
C ASP A 142 -20.82 -34.93 7.65
N GLY A 143 -19.93 -34.86 6.66
CA GLY A 143 -19.71 -33.69 5.80
C GLY A 143 -18.89 -32.58 6.45
N LYS A 144 -18.28 -32.80 7.62
CA LYS A 144 -17.35 -31.85 8.24
C LYS A 144 -15.91 -32.09 7.78
N ILE A 145 -15.08 -31.07 7.90
CA ILE A 145 -13.64 -31.13 7.65
C ILE A 145 -12.87 -30.77 8.92
N ALA A 146 -11.74 -31.42 9.15
CA ALA A 146 -10.76 -31.00 10.15
C ALA A 146 -9.58 -30.37 9.41
N LEU A 147 -9.32 -29.09 9.69
CA LEU A 147 -8.21 -28.36 9.09
C LEU A 147 -7.18 -28.05 10.17
N ASP A 148 -5.90 -28.22 9.83
CA ASP A 148 -4.80 -27.79 10.68
C ASP A 148 -4.55 -26.29 10.47
N LEU A 149 -5.17 -25.48 11.33
CA LEU A 149 -5.02 -24.03 11.32
C LEU A 149 -3.89 -23.62 12.26
N ALA A 150 -2.93 -22.86 11.74
CA ALA A 150 -1.77 -22.40 12.49
C ALA A 150 -2.12 -21.26 13.47
N TYR A 151 -1.53 -21.35 14.67
CA TYR A 151 -1.48 -20.27 15.64
C TYR A 151 -0.08 -20.22 16.30
N PRO A 152 0.62 -19.05 16.27
CA PRO A 152 0.25 -17.85 15.52
C PRO A 152 0.20 -18.08 14.00
N PRO A 153 -0.49 -17.23 13.22
CA PRO A 153 -0.48 -17.29 11.75
C PRO A 153 0.94 -17.41 11.18
N PRO A 154 1.16 -18.23 10.12
CA PRO A 154 2.46 -18.32 9.46
C PRO A 154 2.86 -16.96 8.87
N ALA A 155 4.13 -16.59 9.01
CA ALA A 155 4.61 -15.28 8.52
C ALA A 155 4.53 -15.18 6.99
N GLU A 156 4.61 -16.31 6.28
CA GLU A 156 4.51 -16.42 4.83
C GLU A 156 3.15 -15.89 4.33
N ASN A 157 2.08 -16.15 5.10
CA ASN A 157 0.74 -15.67 4.78
C ASN A 157 0.66 -14.14 4.86
N CYS A 158 1.29 -13.53 5.86
CA CYS A 158 1.40 -12.07 5.97
C CYS A 158 2.22 -11.50 4.80
N ASN A 159 3.38 -12.13 4.53
CA ASN A 159 4.35 -11.69 3.54
C ASN A 159 3.86 -11.78 2.09
N PHE A 160 2.87 -12.62 1.80
CA PHE A 160 2.30 -12.68 0.46
C PHE A 160 1.81 -11.29 -0.01
N CYS A 161 1.18 -10.54 0.89
CA CYS A 161 0.67 -9.20 0.62
C CYS A 161 1.59 -8.09 1.15
N HIS A 162 2.10 -8.24 2.36
CA HIS A 162 2.96 -7.22 2.97
C HIS A 162 4.37 -7.21 2.37
N GLY A 163 4.93 -8.36 2.00
CA GLY A 163 6.31 -8.48 1.52
C GLY A 163 6.60 -7.60 0.30
N MET A 164 5.84 -7.76 -0.78
CA MET A 164 6.03 -6.93 -1.98
C MET A 164 5.66 -5.46 -1.76
N SER A 165 4.67 -5.16 -0.92
CA SER A 165 4.23 -3.79 -0.65
C SER A 165 5.30 -3.03 0.16
N ASP A 166 5.77 -3.63 1.24
CA ASP A 166 6.79 -3.05 2.12
C ASP A 166 8.18 -3.08 1.48
N LEU A 167 8.48 -4.05 0.61
CA LEU A 167 9.67 -3.99 -0.22
C LEU A 167 9.71 -2.69 -1.03
N LYS A 168 8.62 -2.38 -1.73
CA LYS A 168 8.51 -1.15 -2.54
C LYS A 168 8.54 0.11 -1.68
N LYS A 169 7.85 0.11 -0.54
CA LYS A 169 7.73 1.30 0.31
C LYS A 169 8.98 1.59 1.12
N ARG A 170 9.69 0.56 1.59
CA ARG A 170 10.71 0.70 2.63
C ARG A 170 11.84 -0.32 2.54
N GLY A 171 12.02 -1.01 1.41
CA GLY A 171 13.13 -1.96 1.24
C GLY A 171 13.05 -3.18 2.15
N PHE A 172 11.84 -3.51 2.61
CA PHE A 172 11.61 -4.64 3.50
C PHE A 172 11.87 -5.98 2.79
N SER A 173 12.45 -6.93 3.53
CA SER A 173 12.44 -8.34 3.16
C SER A 173 12.35 -9.23 4.39
N TRP A 174 11.76 -10.41 4.23
CA TRP A 174 11.57 -11.38 5.31
C TRP A 174 12.46 -12.61 5.10
N ASN A 175 13.02 -13.18 6.19
CA ASN A 175 13.96 -14.31 6.13
C ASN A 175 15.13 -14.09 5.15
N ASP A 176 15.58 -12.84 5.00
CA ASP A 176 16.63 -12.44 4.06
C ASP A 176 17.97 -12.32 4.79
N ARG A 177 19.00 -13.03 4.33
CA ARG A 177 20.33 -13.03 4.97
C ARG A 177 21.08 -11.70 4.81
N VAL A 178 20.83 -10.98 3.71
CA VAL A 178 21.57 -9.75 3.40
C VAL A 178 20.88 -8.54 4.02
N ASN A 179 19.56 -8.60 4.17
CA ASN A 179 18.75 -7.55 4.77
C ASN A 179 17.97 -8.14 5.95
N PHE A 180 18.70 -8.69 6.92
CA PHE A 180 18.09 -9.49 7.99
C PHE A 180 17.42 -8.62 9.04
N ASP A 181 16.49 -9.23 9.79
CA ASP A 181 15.92 -8.67 11.00
C ASP A 181 16.36 -9.52 12.20
N VAL A 182 16.91 -8.89 13.24
CA VAL A 182 17.41 -9.61 14.42
C VAL A 182 16.29 -10.35 15.16
N HIS A 183 15.06 -9.84 15.17
CA HIS A 183 13.94 -10.48 15.85
C HIS A 183 13.48 -11.72 15.09
N ASN A 184 13.34 -11.61 13.76
CA ASN A 184 13.06 -12.75 12.90
C ASN A 184 14.15 -13.83 12.99
N SER A 185 15.42 -13.43 13.01
CA SER A 185 16.57 -14.34 13.18
C SER A 185 16.57 -15.10 14.51
N ARG A 186 15.80 -14.62 15.50
CA ARG A 186 15.59 -15.27 16.81
C ARG A 186 14.26 -16.02 16.90
N GLY A 187 13.56 -16.22 15.78
CA GLY A 187 12.34 -17.01 15.69
C GLY A 187 11.05 -16.22 15.91
N MET A 188 11.09 -14.88 15.97
CA MET A 188 9.87 -14.07 16.06
C MET A 188 9.19 -13.95 14.68
N ASN A 189 7.87 -14.15 14.67
CA ASN A 189 6.99 -13.94 13.52
C ASN A 189 6.14 -12.67 13.69
N CYS A 190 5.52 -12.19 12.60
CA CYS A 190 4.75 -10.95 12.52
C CYS A 190 3.76 -10.76 13.69
N ALA A 191 2.97 -11.80 14.01
CA ALA A 191 1.92 -11.75 15.03
C ALA A 191 2.44 -11.62 16.48
N HIS A 192 3.74 -11.81 16.73
CA HIS A 192 4.32 -11.56 18.06
C HIS A 192 4.41 -10.06 18.36
N CYS A 193 4.59 -9.23 17.34
CA CYS A 193 4.55 -7.77 17.45
C CYS A 193 3.17 -7.20 17.06
N HIS A 194 2.48 -7.86 16.12
CA HIS A 194 1.17 -7.48 15.60
C HIS A 194 0.06 -8.48 15.99
N PRO A 195 -0.20 -8.73 17.29
CA PRO A 195 -1.27 -9.63 17.70
C PRO A 195 -2.66 -9.04 17.41
N ALA A 196 -3.69 -9.88 17.41
CA ALA A 196 -5.06 -9.39 17.48
C ALA A 196 -5.30 -8.68 18.83
N ILE A 197 -5.82 -7.46 18.78
CA ILE A 197 -5.94 -6.57 19.94
C ILE A 197 -7.28 -6.77 20.65
N GLU A 198 -7.30 -6.41 21.93
CA GLU A 198 -8.51 -6.26 22.72
C GLU A 198 -8.41 -4.97 23.52
N ASP A 199 -9.44 -4.13 23.43
CA ASP A 199 -9.53 -2.88 24.18
C ASP A 199 -10.99 -2.58 24.52
N LYS A 200 -11.31 -2.62 25.82
CA LYS A 200 -12.68 -2.40 26.31
C LYS A 200 -13.18 -0.98 26.08
N LYS A 201 -12.29 0.02 26.15
CA LYS A 201 -12.64 1.43 25.97
C LYS A 201 -13.00 1.73 24.52
N LEU A 202 -12.26 1.14 23.59
CA LEU A 202 -12.51 1.24 22.15
C LEU A 202 -13.52 0.22 21.63
N LYS A 203 -14.05 -0.64 22.51
CA LYS A 203 -15.00 -1.71 22.19
C LYS A 203 -14.46 -2.67 21.11
N VAL A 204 -13.16 -2.94 21.17
CA VAL A 204 -12.48 -3.89 20.29
C VAL A 204 -12.26 -5.20 21.02
N THR A 205 -12.61 -6.29 20.36
CA THR A 205 -12.46 -7.67 20.82
C THR A 205 -11.51 -8.41 19.88
N LYS A 206 -10.82 -9.45 20.40
CA LYS A 206 -9.88 -10.24 19.57
C LYS A 206 -10.53 -10.86 18.33
N THR A 207 -11.82 -11.22 18.42
CA THR A 207 -12.58 -11.84 17.33
C THR A 207 -12.83 -10.90 16.15
N GLN A 208 -12.65 -9.58 16.32
CA GLN A 208 -12.76 -8.61 15.23
C GLN A 208 -11.48 -8.51 14.38
N HIS A 209 -10.41 -9.21 14.76
CA HIS A 209 -9.16 -9.28 14.00
C HIS A 209 -8.54 -7.90 13.68
N GLN A 210 -8.73 -6.92 14.57
CA GLN A 210 -7.94 -5.70 14.54
C GLN A 210 -6.52 -6.07 14.98
N LEU A 211 -5.55 -5.94 14.08
CA LEU A 211 -4.16 -6.27 14.36
C LEU A 211 -3.46 -5.06 14.97
N ALA A 212 -2.63 -5.31 15.98
CA ALA A 212 -1.86 -4.27 16.64
C ALA A 212 -1.00 -3.55 15.61
N LYS A 213 -0.93 -2.23 15.69
CA LYS A 213 -0.17 -1.39 14.75
C LYS A 213 0.53 -0.28 15.51
N GLY A 214 1.65 0.20 14.96
CA GLY A 214 2.26 1.46 15.37
C GLY A 214 1.56 2.63 14.66
N ASP A 215 2.19 3.80 14.66
CA ASP A 215 1.80 4.91 13.78
C ASP A 215 2.38 4.70 12.37
N GLU A 216 1.68 5.17 11.34
CA GLU A 216 2.19 5.26 9.97
C GLU A 216 1.97 6.69 9.49
N ASN A 217 3.04 7.34 9.01
CA ASN A 217 2.98 8.76 8.65
C ASN A 217 1.95 9.00 7.55
N VAL A 218 1.98 8.15 6.51
CA VAL A 218 1.23 8.37 5.27
C VAL A 218 -0.18 7.78 5.25
N SER A 219 -0.66 7.17 6.35
CA SER A 219 -1.96 6.49 6.39
C SER A 219 -2.69 6.75 7.70
N THR A 220 -3.93 7.23 7.59
CA THR A 220 -4.76 7.66 8.73
C THR A 220 -5.90 6.69 9.06
N VAL A 221 -5.75 5.41 8.67
CA VAL A 221 -6.78 4.39 8.87
C VAL A 221 -6.72 3.87 10.29
N ARG A 222 -7.77 4.17 11.07
CA ARG A 222 -7.94 3.72 12.46
C ARG A 222 -6.79 4.16 13.38
N ASP A 223 -6.41 5.43 13.30
CA ASP A 223 -5.41 6.05 14.19
C ASP A 223 -5.78 5.92 15.68
N ASP A 224 -7.06 5.72 15.99
CA ASP A 224 -7.53 5.41 17.35
C ASP A 224 -6.97 4.08 17.90
N LEU A 225 -6.46 3.20 17.02
CA LEU A 225 -5.84 1.92 17.37
C LEU A 225 -4.31 1.96 17.43
N ASP A 226 -3.69 3.11 17.18
CA ASP A 226 -2.23 3.23 17.21
C ASP A 226 -1.67 2.86 18.57
N TYR A 227 -0.72 1.93 18.56
CA TYR A 227 -0.05 1.36 19.73
C TYR A 227 -0.96 0.61 20.72
N VAL A 228 -2.23 0.37 20.38
CA VAL A 228 -3.11 -0.47 21.18
C VAL A 228 -2.67 -1.92 21.06
N GLY A 229 -2.30 -2.55 22.18
CA GLY A 229 -1.89 -3.96 22.23
C GLY A 229 -0.54 -4.29 21.58
N MET A 230 0.11 -3.34 20.90
CA MET A 230 1.44 -3.50 20.32
C MET A 230 2.51 -3.23 21.38
N LYS A 231 3.45 -4.16 21.57
CA LYS A 231 4.62 -3.89 22.42
C LYS A 231 5.62 -3.00 21.68
N THR A 232 6.10 -1.94 22.32
CA THR A 232 7.18 -1.10 21.81
C THR A 232 8.55 -1.74 22.03
N CYS A 233 9.57 -1.25 21.33
CA CYS A 233 10.98 -1.62 21.56
C CYS A 233 11.33 -1.52 23.05
N GLU A 234 10.98 -0.39 23.66
CA GLU A 234 11.24 -0.12 25.08
C GLU A 234 10.57 -1.15 26.00
N GLN A 235 9.29 -1.44 25.78
CA GLN A 235 8.55 -2.39 26.62
C GLN A 235 9.18 -3.79 26.59
N CYS A 236 9.53 -4.30 25.40
CA CYS A 236 10.19 -5.61 25.30
C CYS A 236 11.59 -5.59 25.94
N HIS A 237 12.40 -4.59 25.62
CA HIS A 237 13.80 -4.55 26.01
C HIS A 237 14.03 -4.16 27.47
N GLN A 238 13.14 -3.41 28.12
CA GLN A 238 13.23 -3.13 29.56
C GLN A 238 12.80 -4.35 30.39
N GLU A 239 11.72 -5.01 29.97
CA GLU A 239 11.21 -6.21 30.65
C GLU A 239 12.12 -7.43 30.42
N GLY A 240 12.88 -7.46 29.32
CA GLY A 240 13.55 -8.68 28.84
C GLY A 240 12.55 -9.70 28.28
N TYR A 241 11.42 -9.22 27.76
CA TYR A 241 10.33 -10.04 27.24
C TYR A 241 10.81 -10.93 26.10
N MET A 242 10.42 -12.21 26.09
CA MET A 242 10.88 -13.22 25.13
C MET A 242 12.42 -13.33 25.00
N GLY A 243 13.15 -13.00 26.08
CA GLY A 243 14.62 -13.02 26.06
C GLY A 243 15.25 -11.82 25.37
N ALA A 244 14.52 -10.73 25.15
CA ALA A 244 15.07 -9.49 24.61
C ALA A 244 16.25 -8.99 25.47
N PRO A 245 17.38 -8.62 24.86
CA PRO A 245 18.53 -8.13 25.62
C PRO A 245 18.20 -6.78 26.26
N ARG A 246 18.51 -6.60 27.54
CA ARG A 246 18.31 -5.32 28.23
C ARG A 246 19.44 -4.34 27.87
N PRO A 247 19.14 -3.23 27.18
CA PRO A 247 20.19 -2.33 26.70
C PRO A 247 20.77 -1.51 27.85
N LYS A 248 22.12 -1.48 27.94
CA LYS A 248 22.82 -0.62 28.92
C LYS A 248 23.13 0.77 28.38
N HIS A 249 23.34 0.90 27.07
CA HIS A 249 23.63 2.16 26.38
C HIS A 249 24.73 3.03 27.04
N LEU A 250 25.78 2.41 27.61
CA LEU A 250 26.78 3.09 28.45
C LEU A 250 27.51 4.26 27.77
N SER A 251 27.68 4.19 26.45
CA SER A 251 28.32 5.23 25.62
C SER A 251 27.34 6.25 25.03
N ILE A 252 26.03 6.03 25.16
CA ILE A 252 24.99 6.87 24.57
C ILE A 252 24.42 7.76 25.66
N ARG A 253 24.53 9.08 25.49
CA ARG A 253 23.96 10.02 26.46
C ARG A 253 22.42 9.93 26.44
N PRO A 254 21.74 9.98 27.60
CA PRO A 254 20.29 9.83 27.70
C PRO A 254 19.47 10.73 26.76
N ASN A 255 19.94 11.96 26.54
CA ASN A 255 19.29 12.92 25.64
C ASN A 255 19.16 12.44 24.17
N HIS A 256 19.92 11.43 23.75
CA HIS A 256 19.72 10.82 22.43
C HIS A 256 18.41 10.04 22.39
N LEU A 257 18.08 9.29 23.44
CA LEU A 257 16.86 8.48 23.52
C LEU A 257 15.60 9.35 23.65
N ASP A 258 15.77 10.58 24.11
CA ASP A 258 14.71 11.60 24.12
C ASP A 258 14.41 12.17 22.73
N LYS A 259 15.37 12.10 21.79
CA LYS A 259 15.31 12.78 20.48
C LYS A 259 15.33 11.84 19.29
N LEU A 260 15.79 10.60 19.47
CA LEU A 260 15.94 9.59 18.43
C LEU A 260 15.09 8.37 18.81
N ALA A 261 14.31 7.87 17.87
CA ALA A 261 13.68 6.56 18.01
C ALA A 261 14.75 5.45 17.97
N CYS A 262 14.46 4.29 18.55
CA CYS A 262 15.41 3.17 18.62
C CYS A 262 15.91 2.76 17.23
N GLU A 263 14.99 2.81 16.26
CA GLU A 263 15.17 2.50 14.85
C GLU A 263 16.23 3.39 14.18
N VAL A 264 16.48 4.61 14.67
CA VAL A 264 17.53 5.48 14.11
C VAL A 264 18.91 4.82 14.23
N CYS A 265 19.22 4.25 15.39
CA CYS A 265 20.49 3.57 15.62
C CYS A 265 20.45 2.11 15.16
N HIS A 266 19.31 1.45 15.34
CA HIS A 266 19.14 0.03 15.06
C HIS A 266 18.70 -0.29 13.62
N ILE A 267 18.52 0.71 12.75
CA ILE A 267 18.35 0.53 11.29
C ILE A 267 19.33 1.47 10.58
N PRO A 268 20.65 1.20 10.68
CA PRO A 268 21.69 2.08 10.12
C PRO A 268 21.65 2.15 8.59
N ALA A 269 21.19 1.08 7.95
CA ALA A 269 21.04 0.92 6.52
C ALA A 269 20.06 -0.21 6.23
N LEU A 270 19.57 -0.24 5.00
CA LEU A 270 18.83 -1.35 4.41
C LEU A 270 19.59 -1.86 3.19
N HIS A 271 19.41 -3.15 2.88
CA HIS A 271 20.20 -3.83 1.85
C HIS A 271 19.36 -4.37 0.68
N ARG A 272 18.09 -3.96 0.60
CA ARG A 272 17.23 -4.15 -0.56
C ARG A 272 16.72 -2.81 -1.08
N ALA A 273 16.78 -2.62 -2.39
CA ALA A 273 16.31 -1.41 -3.03
C ALA A 273 14.80 -1.20 -2.82
N ALA A 274 14.42 -0.05 -2.27
CA ALA A 274 13.04 0.40 -2.19
C ALA A 274 12.64 1.17 -3.47
N GLY A 275 11.43 1.72 -3.48
CA GLY A 275 11.05 2.80 -4.38
C GLY A 275 11.55 4.15 -3.84
N THR A 276 11.91 5.07 -4.73
CA THR A 276 12.22 6.49 -4.43
C THR A 276 11.16 7.45 -4.96
N GLY A 277 10.25 6.96 -5.79
CA GLY A 277 9.17 7.75 -6.37
C GLY A 277 8.30 6.95 -7.32
N PHE A 278 7.25 7.60 -7.81
CA PHE A 278 6.36 7.03 -8.81
C PHE A 278 5.94 8.09 -9.83
N ASP A 279 5.61 7.65 -11.03
CA ASP A 279 5.19 8.49 -12.14
C ASP A 279 3.89 7.97 -12.75
N VAL A 280 2.92 8.86 -12.92
CA VAL A 280 1.60 8.52 -13.48
C VAL A 280 1.32 9.20 -14.82
N THR A 281 2.32 9.82 -15.45
CA THR A 281 2.17 10.65 -16.67
C THR A 281 1.51 9.92 -17.84
N THR A 282 1.68 8.60 -17.95
CA THR A 282 1.06 7.79 -19.01
C THR A 282 -0.39 7.37 -18.69
N GLY A 283 -0.91 7.76 -17.52
CA GLY A 283 -2.14 7.20 -16.94
C GLY A 283 -1.97 5.78 -16.41
N ALA A 284 -0.72 5.36 -16.14
CA ALA A 284 -0.38 4.15 -15.42
C ALA A 284 0.76 4.46 -14.44
N MET A 285 0.73 3.83 -13.26
CA MET A 285 1.76 4.05 -12.25
C MET A 285 3.04 3.29 -12.59
N VAL A 286 4.15 4.02 -12.66
CA VAL A 286 5.50 3.49 -12.85
C VAL A 286 6.32 3.82 -11.61
N ASN A 287 6.77 2.78 -10.92
CA ASN A 287 7.61 2.94 -9.73
C ASN A 287 9.08 3.10 -10.12
N VAL A 288 9.79 3.97 -9.40
CA VAL A 288 11.21 4.26 -9.60
C VAL A 288 12.00 3.62 -8.45
N PRO A 289 12.97 2.73 -8.70
CA PRO A 289 13.79 2.13 -7.64
C PRO A 289 14.74 3.15 -7.00
N THR A 290 15.27 2.86 -5.81
CA THR A 290 16.23 3.70 -5.09
C THR A 290 17.47 3.98 -5.97
N MET A 291 17.66 5.25 -6.35
CA MET A 291 18.70 5.66 -7.32
C MET A 291 19.83 6.53 -6.73
N VAL A 292 20.07 6.51 -5.41
CA VAL A 292 21.05 7.44 -4.80
C VAL A 292 21.99 6.75 -3.82
N PRO A 293 23.32 6.93 -3.99
CA PRO A 293 24.00 7.58 -5.12
C PRO A 293 24.01 6.69 -6.39
N ALA A 294 24.17 7.34 -7.55
CA ALA A 294 24.32 6.63 -8.83
C ALA A 294 25.64 5.84 -8.88
N PRO A 295 25.69 4.70 -9.60
CA PRO A 295 24.61 4.06 -10.35
C PRO A 295 23.73 3.25 -9.38
N GLY A 296 22.53 3.75 -9.05
CA GLY A 296 21.67 3.11 -8.06
C GLY A 296 21.06 1.79 -8.57
N ALA A 297 20.17 1.21 -7.77
CA ALA A 297 19.52 -0.05 -8.11
C ALA A 297 18.72 0.06 -9.42
N GLN A 298 18.77 -0.99 -10.24
CA GLN A 298 18.03 -1.08 -11.50
C GLN A 298 16.59 -1.54 -11.28
N LYS A 299 16.34 -2.29 -10.21
CA LYS A 299 14.99 -2.77 -9.83
C LYS A 299 14.79 -2.72 -8.32
N MET A 300 13.54 -2.57 -7.91
CA MET A 300 13.17 -2.73 -6.50
C MET A 300 13.44 -4.17 -6.05
N GLY A 301 13.95 -4.34 -4.85
CA GLY A 301 14.40 -5.62 -4.29
C GLY A 301 15.73 -6.15 -4.80
N GLU A 302 16.44 -5.41 -5.65
CA GLU A 302 17.86 -5.69 -5.89
C GLU A 302 18.67 -5.51 -4.60
N GLU A 303 19.76 -6.26 -4.48
CA GLU A 303 20.76 -6.02 -3.44
C GLU A 303 21.37 -4.64 -3.62
N PHE A 304 21.05 -3.74 -2.70
CA PHE A 304 21.53 -2.38 -2.76
C PHE A 304 21.51 -1.79 -1.36
N THR A 305 22.67 -1.32 -0.90
CA THR A 305 22.78 -0.71 0.42
C THR A 305 22.42 0.77 0.32
N TRP A 306 21.42 1.18 1.08
CA TRP A 306 21.03 2.58 1.21
C TRP A 306 20.70 2.92 2.66
N ARG A 307 20.79 4.20 2.99
CA ARG A 307 20.54 4.69 4.34
C ARG A 307 19.19 5.42 4.40
N PRO A 308 18.34 5.14 5.40
CA PRO A 308 17.07 5.85 5.59
C PRO A 308 17.23 7.36 5.66
N ARG A 309 16.22 8.11 5.22
CA ARG A 309 16.12 9.52 5.61
C ARG A 309 15.51 9.61 7.00
N TYR A 310 15.51 10.80 7.60
CA TYR A 310 14.89 11.01 8.90
C TYR A 310 13.77 12.04 8.82
N GLN A 311 12.70 11.78 9.56
CA GLN A 311 11.58 12.71 9.74
C GLN A 311 11.27 12.81 11.24
N ARG A 312 10.83 13.99 11.69
CA ARG A 312 10.36 14.16 13.07
C ARG A 312 8.92 13.67 13.19
N ASP A 313 8.66 12.86 14.21
CA ASP A 313 7.30 12.53 14.61
C ASP A 313 6.60 13.72 15.31
N LYS A 314 5.33 13.53 15.67
CA LYS A 314 4.50 14.55 16.35
C LYS A 314 5.08 14.97 17.71
N GLN A 315 5.93 14.14 18.31
CA GLN A 315 6.60 14.38 19.59
C GLN A 315 8.01 14.97 19.41
N GLY A 316 8.44 15.17 18.17
CA GLY A 316 9.74 15.75 17.81
C GLY A 316 10.90 14.76 17.79
N LYS A 317 10.66 13.45 17.97
CA LYS A 317 11.70 12.42 17.83
C LYS A 317 11.96 12.12 16.37
N LEU A 318 13.23 11.92 16.00
CA LEU A 318 13.60 11.48 14.67
C LEU A 318 13.30 9.99 14.51
N LYS A 319 12.65 9.63 13.40
CA LYS A 319 12.39 8.26 12.95
C LYS A 319 12.97 8.05 11.55
N PRO A 320 13.51 6.86 11.23
CA PRO A 320 13.92 6.54 9.87
C PRO A 320 12.69 6.38 8.96
N VAL A 321 12.76 6.98 7.78
CA VAL A 321 11.69 6.97 6.78
C VAL A 321 12.25 6.79 5.37
N ASN A 322 11.38 6.33 4.47
CA ASN A 322 11.59 6.38 3.02
C ASN A 322 10.55 7.29 2.36
N PRO A 323 10.92 8.50 1.90
CA PRO A 323 10.00 9.32 1.10
C PRO A 323 9.82 8.74 -0.30
N LEU A 324 8.60 8.85 -0.84
CA LEU A 324 8.36 8.62 -2.26
C LEU A 324 8.10 9.96 -2.94
N LEU A 325 8.92 10.29 -3.94
CA LEU A 325 8.76 11.49 -4.75
C LEU A 325 7.68 11.26 -5.82
N PRO A 326 6.56 12.00 -5.79
CA PRO A 326 5.51 11.83 -6.78
C PRO A 326 5.79 12.65 -8.05
N VAL A 327 5.46 12.07 -9.20
CA VAL A 327 5.08 12.80 -10.42
C VAL A 327 3.59 12.57 -10.60
N PHE A 328 2.79 13.57 -10.23
CA PHE A 328 1.35 13.42 -10.02
C PHE A 328 0.56 14.59 -10.60
N TYR A 329 -0.72 14.37 -10.92
CA TYR A 329 -1.57 15.40 -11.52
C TYR A 329 -2.84 15.62 -10.74
N THR A 330 -3.20 16.89 -10.55
CA THR A 330 -4.45 17.32 -9.93
C THR A 330 -5.17 18.32 -10.82
N ASN A 331 -6.44 18.58 -10.52
CA ASN A 331 -7.17 19.73 -11.03
C ASN A 331 -7.55 20.63 -9.86
N LYS A 332 -7.14 21.90 -9.92
CA LYS A 332 -7.61 22.92 -8.98
C LYS A 332 -9.02 23.34 -9.37
N ASN A 333 -9.98 23.01 -8.52
CA ASN A 333 -11.38 23.33 -8.76
C ASN A 333 -11.70 24.75 -8.24
N LYS A 334 -12.91 25.24 -8.51
CA LYS A 334 -13.37 26.58 -8.13
C LYS A 334 -13.38 26.83 -6.61
N ASP A 335 -13.53 25.76 -5.82
CA ASP A 335 -13.41 25.75 -4.36
C ASP A 335 -11.97 25.93 -3.84
N GLY A 336 -10.98 25.96 -4.75
CA GLY A 336 -9.56 26.05 -4.41
C GLY A 336 -8.89 24.71 -4.08
N ILE A 337 -9.64 23.61 -4.07
CA ILE A 337 -9.12 22.27 -3.74
C ILE A 337 -8.46 21.64 -4.97
N TYR A 338 -7.31 21.00 -4.73
CA TYR A 338 -6.58 20.21 -5.72
C TYR A 338 -7.06 18.77 -5.70
N TYR A 339 -7.96 18.42 -6.62
CA TYR A 339 -8.51 17.06 -6.71
C TYR A 339 -7.60 16.16 -7.54
N PRO A 340 -7.30 14.94 -7.09
CA PRO A 340 -6.51 14.00 -7.88
C PRO A 340 -7.24 13.64 -9.19
N LEU A 341 -6.47 13.61 -10.28
CA LEU A 341 -6.98 13.13 -11.56
C LEU A 341 -6.97 11.60 -11.58
N PHE A 342 -8.01 11.04 -12.17
CA PHE A 342 -8.11 9.60 -12.36
C PHE A 342 -7.18 9.14 -13.48
N MET A 343 -6.67 7.91 -13.38
CA MET A 343 -5.72 7.36 -14.35
C MET A 343 -6.26 7.39 -15.78
N ARG A 344 -7.57 7.21 -15.98
CA ARG A 344 -8.22 7.32 -17.30
C ARG A 344 -8.19 8.74 -17.87
N GLU A 345 -8.28 9.77 -17.02
CA GLU A 345 -8.24 11.18 -17.42
C GLU A 345 -6.82 11.54 -17.87
N ILE A 346 -5.81 11.11 -17.11
CA ILE A 346 -4.40 11.29 -17.44
C ILE A 346 -4.04 10.52 -18.72
N LYS A 347 -4.50 9.26 -18.85
CA LYS A 347 -4.28 8.46 -20.07
C LYS A 347 -4.86 9.14 -21.32
N LYS A 348 -6.07 9.69 -21.23
CA LYS A 348 -6.70 10.43 -22.34
C LYS A 348 -5.87 11.64 -22.76
N ALA A 349 -5.25 12.35 -21.82
CA ALA A 349 -4.35 13.46 -22.12
C ALA A 349 -3.01 12.98 -22.70
N TRP A 350 -2.42 11.94 -22.12
CA TRP A 350 -1.18 11.34 -22.60
C TRP A 350 -1.25 10.93 -24.07
N GLU A 351 -2.33 10.27 -24.47
CA GLU A 351 -2.54 9.83 -25.84
C GLU A 351 -2.61 10.99 -26.84
N GLN A 352 -3.04 12.18 -26.41
CA GLN A 352 -3.03 13.41 -27.23
C GLN A 352 -1.65 14.09 -27.27
N ALA A 353 -0.84 13.92 -26.21
CA ALA A 353 0.42 14.62 -26.03
C ALA A 353 1.64 13.86 -26.56
N LYS A 354 1.61 12.52 -26.53
CA LYS A 354 2.80 11.67 -26.73
C LYS A 354 3.54 11.90 -28.05
N GLU A 355 2.82 12.16 -29.14
CA GLU A 355 3.40 12.39 -30.48
C GLU A 355 4.17 13.72 -30.57
N GLN A 356 3.76 14.72 -29.78
CA GLN A 356 4.46 16.00 -29.68
C GLN A 356 5.64 15.90 -28.70
N LEU A 357 5.45 15.18 -27.59
CA LEU A 357 6.47 15.01 -26.55
C LEU A 357 7.66 14.16 -26.99
N LYS A 358 7.43 13.12 -27.81
CA LYS A 358 8.43 12.15 -28.28
C LYS A 358 9.43 11.75 -27.16
N PRO A 359 8.93 11.23 -26.02
CA PRO A 359 9.78 10.93 -24.88
C PRO A 359 10.84 9.88 -25.26
N LYS A 360 12.05 10.03 -24.71
CA LYS A 360 13.12 9.01 -24.87
C LYS A 360 12.68 7.63 -24.38
N ASN A 361 11.90 7.60 -23.30
CA ASN A 361 11.26 6.39 -22.78
C ASN A 361 9.73 6.59 -22.74
N PRO A 362 8.98 6.04 -23.70
CA PRO A 362 7.52 6.15 -23.74
C PRO A 362 6.81 5.53 -22.54
N ASN A 363 7.43 4.56 -21.87
CA ASN A 363 6.86 3.93 -20.68
C ASN A 363 7.10 4.75 -19.41
N ARG A 364 8.09 5.65 -19.42
CA ARG A 364 8.42 6.54 -18.29
C ARG A 364 8.88 7.89 -18.85
N PRO A 365 7.94 8.72 -19.32
CA PRO A 365 8.28 10.00 -19.91
C PRO A 365 8.76 10.96 -18.83
N ASP A 366 9.98 11.49 -18.98
CA ASP A 366 10.46 12.56 -18.12
C ASP A 366 10.12 13.92 -18.73
N LEU A 367 9.16 14.62 -18.10
CA LEU A 367 8.81 16.00 -18.45
C LEU A 367 9.82 16.94 -17.78
N ALA A 368 10.95 17.19 -18.45
CA ALA A 368 12.08 17.93 -17.89
C ALA A 368 12.06 19.43 -18.24
N THR A 369 11.33 19.84 -19.28
CA THR A 369 11.29 21.24 -19.74
C THR A 369 9.90 21.86 -19.60
N ASP A 370 9.85 23.19 -19.49
CA ASP A 370 8.59 23.95 -19.45
C ASP A 370 7.74 23.69 -20.70
N GLU A 371 8.35 23.50 -21.87
CA GLU A 371 7.62 23.15 -23.09
C GLU A 371 6.94 21.77 -23.00
N GLN A 372 7.64 20.76 -22.46
CA GLN A 372 7.05 19.42 -22.27
C GLN A 372 5.91 19.46 -21.24
N ILE A 373 6.09 20.21 -20.16
CA ILE A 373 5.06 20.42 -19.13
C ILE A 373 3.85 21.13 -19.75
N LYS A 374 4.08 22.17 -20.56
CA LYS A 374 3.03 22.91 -21.27
C LYS A 374 2.18 22.01 -22.15
N ILE A 375 2.83 21.15 -22.94
CA ILE A 375 2.14 20.19 -23.82
C ILE A 375 1.21 19.30 -23.00
N MET A 376 1.70 18.71 -21.90
CA MET A 376 0.91 17.80 -21.07
C MET A 376 -0.23 18.51 -20.35
N LEU A 377 0.01 19.68 -19.74
CA LEU A 377 -1.03 20.45 -19.05
C LEU A 377 -2.11 20.95 -20.02
N THR A 378 -1.74 21.34 -21.23
CA THR A 378 -2.68 21.70 -22.29
C THR A 378 -3.54 20.50 -22.71
N ALA A 379 -2.93 19.33 -22.87
CA ALA A 379 -3.64 18.09 -23.20
C ALA A 379 -4.61 17.68 -22.07
N LEU A 380 -4.21 17.85 -20.80
CA LEU A 380 -5.09 17.64 -19.65
C LEU A 380 -6.27 18.60 -19.65
N GLY A 381 -6.03 19.90 -19.91
CA GLY A 381 -7.09 20.89 -20.01
C GLY A 381 -8.14 20.53 -21.05
N LYS A 382 -7.71 20.00 -22.21
CA LYS A 382 -8.60 19.46 -23.25
C LYS A 382 -9.30 18.16 -22.83
N ALA A 383 -8.56 17.22 -22.22
CA ALA A 383 -9.09 15.93 -21.81
C ALA A 383 -10.21 16.05 -20.77
N LEU A 384 -10.12 17.07 -19.91
CA LEU A 384 -11.07 17.38 -18.84
C LEU A 384 -12.24 18.28 -19.27
N GLN A 385 -12.26 18.80 -20.51
CA GLN A 385 -13.41 19.58 -20.99
C GLN A 385 -14.70 18.76 -20.92
N GLY A 386 -15.74 19.36 -20.35
CA GLY A 386 -17.05 18.73 -20.15
C GLY A 386 -17.10 17.70 -19.00
N ASN A 387 -16.00 17.49 -18.27
CA ASN A 387 -15.98 16.61 -17.10
C ASN A 387 -16.83 17.22 -15.98
N LYS A 388 -17.87 16.50 -15.58
CA LYS A 388 -18.86 17.00 -14.61
C LYS A 388 -18.38 16.98 -13.15
N ARG A 389 -17.21 16.40 -12.85
CA ARG A 389 -16.59 16.46 -11.51
C ARG A 389 -16.13 17.86 -11.14
N PHE A 390 -15.82 18.71 -12.12
CA PHE A 390 -15.10 19.95 -11.90
C PHE A 390 -15.93 21.15 -12.37
N GLN A 391 -15.99 22.18 -11.52
CA GLN A 391 -16.60 23.48 -11.83
C GLN A 391 -15.61 24.43 -12.52
N ALA A 392 -14.31 24.14 -12.40
CA ALA A 392 -13.24 24.83 -13.09
C ALA A 392 -12.18 23.82 -13.54
N ILE A 393 -11.66 24.01 -14.76
CA ILE A 393 -10.58 23.19 -15.32
C ILE A 393 -9.28 23.98 -15.20
N SER A 394 -8.43 23.57 -14.26
CA SER A 394 -7.11 24.10 -14.00
C SER A 394 -6.20 22.92 -13.60
N PRO A 395 -5.68 22.15 -14.57
CA PRO A 395 -4.80 21.03 -14.29
C PRO A 395 -3.43 21.50 -13.79
N ASN A 396 -2.84 20.74 -12.87
CA ASN A 396 -1.54 21.01 -12.27
C ASN A 396 -0.68 19.73 -12.28
N LEU A 397 0.62 19.92 -12.47
CA LEU A 397 1.64 18.87 -12.30
C LEU A 397 2.36 19.11 -10.97
N HIS A 398 2.51 18.05 -10.18
CA HIS A 398 3.30 18.02 -8.96
C HIS A 398 4.53 17.17 -9.22
N LYS A 399 5.72 17.77 -9.11
CA LYS A 399 7.00 17.09 -9.39
C LYS A 399 8.13 17.77 -8.62
N GLY A 400 8.92 16.98 -7.88
CA GLY A 400 10.15 17.46 -7.25
C GLY A 400 9.94 18.56 -6.19
N GLY A 401 8.82 18.51 -5.45
CA GLY A 401 8.46 19.54 -4.46
C GLY A 401 7.95 20.85 -5.07
N MET A 402 7.69 20.87 -6.38
CA MET A 402 7.17 22.01 -7.12
C MET A 402 5.80 21.67 -7.72
N ILE A 403 4.95 22.69 -7.81
CA ILE A 403 3.70 22.65 -8.55
C ILE A 403 3.82 23.50 -9.81
N TYR A 404 3.37 22.95 -10.93
CA TYR A 404 3.40 23.57 -12.24
C TYR A 404 1.98 23.72 -12.77
N SER A 405 1.66 24.90 -13.30
CA SER A 405 0.36 25.24 -13.88
C SER A 405 0.52 26.14 -15.10
N LEU A 406 -0.57 26.38 -15.83
CA LEU A 406 -0.59 27.34 -16.93
C LEU A 406 -1.22 28.66 -16.47
N ASN A 407 -0.58 29.78 -16.79
CA ASN A 407 -1.18 31.11 -16.61
C ASN A 407 -2.20 31.43 -17.71
N ASP A 408 -2.83 32.61 -17.66
CA ASP A 408 -3.83 33.05 -18.64
C ASP A 408 -3.29 33.17 -20.08
N LYS A 409 -1.96 33.26 -20.24
CA LYS A 409 -1.27 33.28 -21.54
C LYS A 409 -0.89 31.87 -22.03
N GLY A 410 -1.17 30.83 -21.25
CA GLY A 410 -0.78 29.45 -21.55
C GLY A 410 0.71 29.18 -21.36
N GLU A 411 1.40 29.97 -20.54
CA GLU A 411 2.81 29.76 -20.18
C GLU A 411 2.90 28.99 -18.86
N VAL A 412 3.95 28.17 -18.71
CA VAL A 412 4.16 27.42 -17.46
C VAL A 412 4.62 28.36 -16.36
N VAL A 413 3.92 28.32 -15.24
CA VAL A 413 4.34 28.94 -13.98
C VAL A 413 4.61 27.84 -12.96
N LYS A 414 5.63 28.05 -12.14
CA LYS A 414 6.07 27.12 -11.10
C LYS A 414 6.14 27.80 -9.75
N ALA A 415 5.72 27.09 -8.72
CA ALA A 415 5.82 27.51 -7.33
C ALA A 415 6.23 26.32 -6.46
N LYS A 416 6.69 26.60 -5.23
CA LYS A 416 6.84 25.56 -4.22
C LYS A 416 5.49 24.89 -4.00
N ASP A 417 5.46 23.57 -3.94
CA ASP A 417 4.24 22.83 -3.70
C ASP A 417 3.86 22.86 -2.21
N GLU A 418 2.90 23.71 -1.86
CA GLU A 418 2.31 23.83 -0.52
C GLU A 418 0.96 23.11 -0.42
N THR A 419 0.61 22.30 -1.43
CA THR A 419 -0.62 21.50 -1.42
C THR A 419 -0.40 20.18 -0.67
N TRP A 420 -1.47 19.45 -0.39
CA TRP A 420 -1.39 18.11 0.22
C TRP A 420 -0.49 17.11 -0.54
N VAL A 421 -0.21 17.34 -1.84
CA VAL A 421 0.72 16.52 -2.64
C VAL A 421 2.19 16.86 -2.36
N GLY A 422 2.47 18.14 -2.06
CA GLY A 422 3.81 18.65 -1.77
C GLY A 422 4.33 18.29 -0.38
N HIS A 423 3.43 17.90 0.52
CA HIS A 423 3.77 17.36 1.84
C HIS A 423 4.38 15.96 1.68
N LEU A 424 5.72 15.90 1.63
CA LEU A 424 6.49 14.67 1.50
C LEU A 424 6.61 13.94 2.84
N GLU A 425 5.57 13.22 3.24
CA GLU A 425 5.67 12.26 4.33
C GLU A 425 6.36 10.97 3.85
N GLY A 426 7.34 10.49 4.62
CA GLY A 426 8.02 9.24 4.33
C GLY A 426 7.38 8.05 5.03
N PHE A 427 7.36 6.89 4.35
CA PHE A 427 6.97 5.62 4.96
C PHE A 427 7.92 5.29 6.10
N ASN A 428 7.39 5.03 7.29
CA ASN A 428 8.21 4.67 8.46
C ASN A 428 9.00 3.39 8.20
N ILE A 429 10.21 3.28 8.72
CA ILE A 429 11.03 2.07 8.61
C ILE A 429 11.15 1.43 9.99
N ASN A 430 10.47 0.31 10.20
CA ASN A 430 10.35 -0.35 11.51
C ASN A 430 10.72 -1.85 11.47
N HIS A 431 11.30 -2.31 10.35
CA HIS A 431 11.69 -3.70 10.10
C HIS A 431 13.13 -3.77 9.59
N ASN A 432 13.68 -4.99 9.52
CA ASN A 432 15.07 -5.26 9.18
C ASN A 432 16.01 -4.61 10.20
N VAL A 433 15.63 -4.77 11.47
CA VAL A 433 16.32 -4.20 12.62
C VAL A 433 17.66 -4.92 12.84
N ALA A 434 18.73 -4.15 12.91
CA ALA A 434 20.08 -4.60 13.13
C ALA A 434 20.35 -4.94 14.62
N PRO A 435 21.19 -5.95 14.89
CA PRO A 435 21.62 -6.28 16.24
C PRO A 435 22.51 -5.16 16.81
N ALA A 436 22.67 -5.13 18.13
CA ALA A 436 23.47 -4.10 18.81
C ALA A 436 24.92 -3.97 18.27
N ALA A 437 25.53 -5.06 17.81
CA ALA A 437 26.88 -5.04 17.24
C ALA A 437 26.99 -4.32 15.88
N LEU A 438 25.87 -4.10 15.19
CA LEU A 438 25.82 -3.41 13.89
C LEU A 438 25.08 -2.06 13.99
N ALA A 439 24.56 -1.70 15.16
CA ALA A 439 23.87 -0.44 15.36
C ALA A 439 24.83 0.74 15.29
N LEU A 440 24.32 1.93 14.93
CA LEU A 440 25.12 3.16 15.01
C LEU A 440 25.57 3.40 16.45
N GLY A 441 26.87 3.71 16.62
CA GLY A 441 27.50 3.92 17.92
C GLY A 441 28.18 2.67 18.47
N ALA A 442 28.01 1.50 17.83
CA ALA A 442 28.72 0.27 18.20
C ALA A 442 30.25 0.40 18.01
N ASN A 443 30.70 1.20 17.03
CA ASN A 443 32.12 1.49 16.82
C ASN A 443 32.57 2.80 17.50
N GLY A 444 31.74 3.34 18.39
CA GLY A 444 31.98 4.60 19.10
C GLY A 444 31.32 5.81 18.45
N CYS A 445 31.58 6.99 19.01
CA CYS A 445 30.86 8.22 18.65
C CYS A 445 31.01 8.63 17.18
N GLY A 446 32.08 8.19 16.49
CA GLY A 446 32.38 8.55 15.10
C GLY A 446 31.31 8.12 14.09
N ASP A 447 30.55 7.05 14.39
CA ASP A 447 29.45 6.57 13.55
C ASP A 447 28.39 7.65 13.30
N CYS A 448 28.17 8.54 14.28
CA CYS A 448 27.18 9.61 14.22
C CYS A 448 27.79 11.01 14.23
N HIS A 449 28.96 11.18 14.87
CA HIS A 449 29.55 12.50 15.12
C HIS A 449 30.68 12.89 14.14
N SER A 450 31.03 12.04 13.17
CA SER A 450 31.97 12.43 12.12
C SER A 450 31.33 13.39 11.13
N THR A 451 32.12 14.25 10.49
CA THR A 451 31.64 15.18 9.44
C THR A 451 31.03 14.46 8.24
N GLU A 452 31.40 13.20 8.04
CA GLU A 452 30.92 12.32 6.98
C GLU A 452 29.74 11.43 7.41
N ALA A 453 29.34 11.49 8.68
CA ALA A 453 28.28 10.65 9.21
C ALA A 453 26.94 10.94 8.53
N HIS A 454 26.17 9.88 8.30
CA HIS A 454 24.82 9.98 7.73
C HIS A 454 23.88 10.84 8.59
N MET A 455 24.13 10.96 9.90
CA MET A 455 23.36 11.88 10.75
C MET A 455 23.46 13.35 10.33
N PHE A 456 24.58 13.77 9.73
CA PHE A 456 24.76 15.16 9.27
C PHE A 456 24.65 15.31 7.76
N LYS A 457 25.13 14.33 6.99
CA LYS A 457 25.05 14.35 5.52
C LYS A 457 23.75 13.79 4.96
N GLY A 458 23.00 13.04 5.77
CA GLY A 458 21.69 12.53 5.41
C GLY A 458 20.68 13.65 5.25
N GLN A 459 19.69 13.44 4.39
CA GLN A 459 18.60 14.39 4.19
C GLN A 459 17.53 14.16 5.25
N ILE A 460 17.22 15.21 6.02
CA ILE A 460 15.98 15.30 6.80
C ILE A 460 14.89 15.74 5.82
N VAL A 461 13.77 15.03 5.81
CA VAL A 461 12.61 15.33 4.94
C VAL A 461 11.52 16.07 5.67
#